data_AF-A0A165CHZ3-F1
#
_entry.id   AF-A0A165CHZ3-F1
#
_cell.length_a   1.000
_cell.length_b   1.000
_cell.length_c   1.000
_cell.angle_alpha   90.00
_cell.angle_beta   90.00
_cell.angle_gamma   90.00
#
_symmetry.space_group_name_H-M   'P 1'
#
loop_
_entity.id
_entity.type
_entity.pdbx_description
1 polymer ?
#
loop_
_entity_poly.entity_id
_entity_poly.type
_entity_poly.pdbx_seq_one_letter_code
_entity_poly.pdbx_strand_id
1 'polypeptide(L)'
;MALALSLTEPELVAMAVEQSVHFPLLGDESDPIWAGITSSGGGYIHMGPDNRLFMITVFHELHCLRVLNLAYAGSLDAPAEHIDHCDENPGRTGCGTGVEKCG
;
A
#
# COMPACT_ATOMS: atom_id res chain seq x y z
N MET A 1 -1.76 -28.96 -19.55
CA MET A 1 -1.34 -28.16 -20.71
C MET A 1 -1.18 -26.74 -20.22
N ALA A 2 0.06 -26.33 -19.92
CA ALA A 2 0.38 -25.02 -19.38
C ALA A 2 0.74 -24.11 -20.57
N LEU A 3 -0.04 -23.04 -20.77
CA LEU A 3 0.34 -21.95 -21.66
C LEU A 3 1.46 -21.17 -20.97
N ALA A 4 2.69 -21.37 -21.43
CA ALA A 4 3.79 -20.48 -21.09
C ALA A 4 3.52 -19.15 -21.78
N LEU A 5 3.33 -18.08 -20.99
CA LEU A 5 3.31 -16.73 -21.51
C LEU A 5 4.72 -16.43 -22.03
N SER A 6 4.90 -16.42 -23.35
CA SER A 6 6.13 -15.94 -23.96
C SER A 6 6.24 -14.44 -23.69
N LEU A 7 7.03 -14.05 -22.71
CA LEU A 7 7.44 -12.66 -22.51
C LEU A 7 8.44 -12.31 -23.61
N THR A 8 7.92 -11.94 -24.79
CA THR A 8 8.69 -11.14 -25.76
C THR A 8 9.19 -9.89 -25.05
N GLU A 9 10.45 -9.48 -25.33
CA GLU A 9 11.00 -8.24 -24.77
C GLU A 9 9.97 -7.12 -24.95
N PRO A 10 9.64 -6.37 -23.88
CA PRO A 10 8.60 -5.36 -23.97
C PRO A 10 9.03 -4.35 -25.02
N GLU A 11 8.24 -4.23 -26.08
CA GLU A 11 8.35 -3.11 -27.00
C GLU A 11 8.30 -1.83 -26.14
N LEU A 12 9.24 -0.91 -26.34
CA LEU A 12 9.32 0.31 -25.53
C LEU A 12 8.04 1.14 -25.76
N VAL A 13 7.10 1.02 -24.83
CA VAL A 13 5.87 1.82 -24.82
C VAL A 13 6.18 3.15 -24.16
N ALA A 14 5.93 4.24 -24.87
CA ALA A 14 6.01 5.58 -24.29
C ALA A 14 4.90 5.75 -23.23
N MET A 15 5.28 5.94 -21.97
CA MET A 15 4.34 6.38 -20.93
C MET A 15 4.24 7.90 -20.93
N ALA A 16 3.02 8.41 -21.02
CA ALA A 16 2.75 9.81 -20.75
C ALA A 16 2.84 10.06 -19.24
N VAL A 17 3.78 10.90 -18.82
CA VAL A 17 3.86 11.39 -17.44
C VAL A 17 3.06 12.68 -17.35
N GLU A 18 1.87 12.59 -16.79
CA GLU A 18 1.05 13.77 -16.49
C GLU A 18 1.24 14.16 -15.03
N GLN A 19 1.42 15.46 -14.78
CA GLN A 19 1.44 15.98 -13.42
C GLN A 19 0.01 15.94 -12.86
N SER A 20 -0.22 15.08 -11.87
CA SER A 20 -1.49 15.02 -11.17
C SER A 20 -1.50 16.03 -10.02
N VAL A 21 -2.51 16.90 -10.01
CA VAL A 21 -2.83 17.73 -8.83
C VAL A 21 -3.54 16.92 -7.73
N HIS A 22 -3.96 15.68 -8.04
CA HIS A 22 -4.83 14.88 -7.18
C HIS A 22 -4.09 14.15 -6.07
N PHE A 23 -2.77 13.98 -6.16
CA PHE A 23 -1.98 13.34 -5.10
C PHE A 23 -0.84 14.25 -4.63
N PRO A 24 -1.17 15.42 -4.06
CA PRO A 24 -0.14 16.34 -3.61
C PRO A 24 0.67 15.71 -2.47
N LEU A 25 1.99 15.94 -2.46
CA LEU A 25 2.87 15.45 -1.40
C LEU A 25 2.72 16.27 -0.10
N LEU A 26 2.40 17.56 -0.22
CA LEU A 26 2.35 18.52 0.88
C LEU A 26 1.05 19.34 0.82
N GLY A 27 0.72 20.01 1.92
CA GLY A 27 -0.45 20.88 2.06
C GLY A 27 -1.63 20.19 2.74
N ASP A 28 -2.56 21.00 3.25
CA ASP A 28 -3.65 20.53 4.12
C ASP A 28 -4.59 19.51 3.44
N GLU A 29 -4.70 19.58 2.10
CA GLU A 29 -5.51 18.65 1.29
C GLU A 29 -4.80 17.32 1.00
N SER A 30 -3.52 17.17 1.34
CA SER A 30 -2.74 15.97 1.02
C SER A 30 -3.25 14.74 1.75
N ASP A 31 -3.25 14.77 3.09
CA ASP A 31 -3.60 13.58 3.88
C ASP A 31 -5.04 13.08 3.64
N PRO A 32 -6.07 13.93 3.51
CA PRO A 32 -7.42 13.47 3.17
C PRO A 32 -7.49 12.66 1.87
N ILE A 33 -6.72 13.05 0.85
CA ILE A 33 -6.71 12.35 -0.43
C ILE A 33 -5.96 11.02 -0.32
N TRP A 34 -4.77 11.01 0.31
CA TRP A 34 -4.01 9.79 0.53
C TRP A 34 -4.70 8.80 1.47
N ALA A 35 -5.44 9.27 2.48
CA ALA A 35 -6.26 8.42 3.34
C ALA A 35 -7.44 7.79 2.58
N GLY A 36 -7.98 8.51 1.59
CA GLY A 36 -9.12 8.10 0.78
C GLY A 36 -8.86 6.98 -0.23
N ILE A 37 -7.59 6.61 -0.47
CA ILE A 37 -7.26 5.51 -1.39
C ILE A 37 -7.63 4.14 -0.83
N THR A 38 -7.79 4.03 0.49
CA THR A 38 -8.17 2.79 1.16
C THR A 38 -9.68 2.76 1.42
N SER A 39 -10.25 1.57 1.64
CA SER A 39 -11.64 1.46 2.09
C SER A 39 -11.76 1.86 3.57
N SER A 40 -12.93 2.33 4.00
CA SER A 40 -13.20 2.67 5.40
C SER A 40 -12.98 1.53 6.39
N GLY A 41 -12.95 0.27 5.92
CA GLY A 41 -12.62 -0.92 6.70
C GLY A 41 -11.17 -1.40 6.55
N GLY A 42 -10.26 -0.59 6.02
CA GLY A 42 -8.83 -0.93 5.85
C GLY A 42 -8.55 -2.08 4.89
N GLY A 43 -9.56 -2.53 4.14
CA GLY A 43 -9.45 -3.69 3.25
C GLY A 43 -9.56 -5.04 3.93
N TYR A 44 -10.04 -5.07 5.17
CA TYR A 44 -10.27 -6.31 5.89
C TYR A 44 -11.63 -6.92 5.57
N ILE A 45 -11.67 -8.24 5.49
CA ILE A 45 -12.88 -9.05 5.31
C ILE A 45 -12.87 -10.23 6.28
N HIS A 46 -14.04 -10.65 6.70
CA HIS A 46 -14.21 -11.89 7.45
C HIS A 46 -14.69 -13.01 6.53
N MET A 47 -14.10 -14.21 6.67
CA MET A 47 -14.48 -15.37 5.87
C MET A 47 -14.56 -16.66 6.69
N GLY A 48 -15.48 -17.54 6.28
CA GLY A 48 -15.65 -18.88 6.83
C GLY A 48 -16.46 -18.94 8.14
N PRO A 49 -16.78 -20.16 8.61
CA PRO A 49 -17.57 -20.37 9.83
C PRO A 49 -16.93 -19.82 11.11
N ASP A 50 -15.59 -19.75 11.13
CA ASP A 50 -14.82 -19.27 12.28
C ASP A 50 -14.60 -17.75 12.27
N ASN A 51 -15.26 -17.02 11.35
CA ASN A 51 -15.15 -15.57 11.23
C ASN A 51 -13.69 -15.09 11.20
N ARG A 52 -12.86 -15.71 10.36
CA ARG A 52 -11.43 -15.39 10.27
C ARG A 52 -11.23 -14.08 9.54
N LEU A 53 -10.41 -13.21 10.10
CA LEU A 53 -10.05 -11.92 9.50
C LEU A 53 -8.96 -12.11 8.43
N PHE A 54 -9.17 -11.54 7.26
CA PHE A 54 -8.21 -11.50 6.15
C PHE A 54 -8.08 -10.06 5.65
N MET A 55 -6.89 -9.68 5.19
CA MET A 55 -6.67 -8.44 4.45
C MET A 55 -6.57 -8.75 2.95
N ILE A 56 -7.24 -7.98 2.11
CA ILE A 56 -7.08 -8.08 0.65
C ILE A 56 -5.76 -7.39 0.27
N THR A 57 -4.93 -8.06 -0.52
CA THR A 57 -3.54 -7.64 -0.83
C THR A 57 -3.46 -6.23 -1.41
N VAL A 58 -4.38 -5.82 -2.28
CA VAL A 58 -4.37 -4.48 -2.87
C VAL A 58 -4.49 -3.37 -1.82
N PHE A 59 -5.20 -3.60 -0.70
CA PHE A 59 -5.30 -2.59 0.35
C PHE A 59 -4.02 -2.51 1.21
N HIS A 60 -3.24 -3.59 1.30
CA HIS A 60 -1.90 -3.54 1.88
C HIS A 60 -0.95 -2.68 1.02
N GLU A 61 -0.99 -2.88 -0.31
CA GLU A 61 -0.18 -2.09 -1.25
C GLU A 61 -0.52 -0.60 -1.16
N LEU A 62 -1.81 -0.27 -1.12
CA LEU A 62 -2.28 1.11 -0.96
C LEU A 62 -1.92 1.72 0.39
N HIS A 63 -1.98 0.94 1.48
CA HIS A 63 -1.52 1.37 2.80
C HIS A 63 -0.02 1.73 2.78
N CYS A 64 0.84 0.84 2.25
CA CYS A 64 2.28 1.11 2.12
C CYS A 64 2.54 2.36 1.27
N LEU A 65 1.78 2.56 0.18
CA LEU A 65 1.92 3.75 -0.66
C LEU A 65 1.66 5.05 0.12
N ARG A 66 0.65 5.07 1.00
CA ARG A 66 0.41 6.21 1.90
C ARG A 66 1.53 6.41 2.92
N VAL A 67 2.06 5.33 3.51
CA VAL A 67 3.19 5.41 4.43
C VAL A 67 4.42 6.04 3.74
N LEU A 68 4.70 5.64 2.50
CA LEU A 68 5.77 6.23 1.70
C LEU A 68 5.52 7.73 1.44
N ASN A 69 4.29 8.11 1.10
CA ASN A 69 3.93 9.52 0.96
C ASN A 69 4.25 10.32 2.24
N LEU A 70 3.82 9.84 3.41
CA LEU A 70 4.09 10.50 4.70
C LEU A 70 5.59 10.60 4.98
N ALA A 71 6.36 9.55 4.68
CA ALA A 71 7.80 9.54 4.84
C ALA A 71 8.49 10.59 3.95
N TYR A 72 8.11 10.67 2.67
CA TYR A 72 8.63 11.65 1.73
C TYR A 72 8.19 13.08 2.05
N ALA A 73 7.01 13.26 2.65
CA ALA A 73 6.53 14.54 3.15
C ALA A 73 7.28 15.02 4.41
N GLY A 74 8.10 14.15 5.02
CA GLY A 74 8.78 14.44 6.29
C GLY A 74 7.84 14.44 7.49
N SER A 75 6.67 13.79 7.39
CA SER A 75 5.74 13.66 8.50
C SER A 75 6.30 12.74 9.58
N LEU A 76 6.14 13.13 10.84
CA LEU A 76 6.46 12.28 12.00
C LEU A 76 5.46 11.13 12.20
N ASP A 77 4.35 11.16 11.46
CA ASP A 77 3.29 10.14 11.51
C ASP A 77 3.60 8.90 10.67
N ALA A 78 4.71 8.89 9.91
CA ALA A 78 5.18 7.70 9.22
C ALA A 78 5.91 6.78 10.23
N PRO A 79 5.33 5.61 10.60
CA PRO A 79 5.98 4.75 11.56
C PRO A 79 7.26 4.19 10.94
N ALA A 80 8.41 4.35 11.59
CA ALA A 80 9.69 3.83 11.11
C ALA A 80 9.62 2.31 10.84
N GLU A 81 8.84 1.58 11.64
CA GLU A 81 8.61 0.14 11.44
C GLU A 81 7.90 -0.17 10.11
N HIS A 82 7.13 0.77 9.55
CA HIS A 82 6.43 0.61 8.27
C HIS A 82 7.30 1.00 7.06
N ILE A 83 8.14 2.02 7.21
CA ILE A 83 9.12 2.40 6.17
C ILE A 83 10.10 1.25 5.93
N ASP A 84 10.62 0.64 7.01
CA ASP A 84 11.63 -0.42 6.95
C ASP A 84 11.17 -1.72 6.26
N HIS A 85 9.86 -2.00 6.18
CA HIS A 85 9.36 -3.24 5.56
C HIS A 85 8.68 -3.04 4.21
N CYS A 86 8.16 -1.84 3.91
CA CYS A 86 7.70 -1.52 2.55
C CYS A 86 8.89 -1.43 1.58
N ASP A 87 10.12 -1.15 2.07
CA ASP A 87 11.34 -0.93 1.28
C ASP A 87 12.28 -2.17 1.19
N GLU A 88 11.75 -3.39 1.36
CA GLU A 88 12.46 -4.70 1.35
C GLU A 88 12.95 -5.21 2.73
N ASN A 89 12.07 -5.88 3.51
CA ASN A 89 12.55 -7.03 4.29
C ASN A 89 11.45 -8.05 4.67
N PRO A 90 11.29 -9.17 3.94
CA PRO A 90 10.37 -10.24 4.32
C PRO A 90 10.79 -10.99 5.61
N GLY A 91 11.97 -10.71 6.17
CA GLY A 91 12.52 -11.38 7.36
C GLY A 91 12.31 -10.64 8.69
N ARG A 92 11.78 -9.41 8.69
CA ARG A 92 11.46 -8.66 9.92
C ARG A 92 9.94 -8.65 10.11
N THR A 93 9.45 -9.63 10.86
CA THR A 93 8.06 -9.75 11.29
C THR A 93 7.60 -8.47 12.00
N GLY A 94 6.79 -7.66 11.32
CA GLY A 94 6.21 -6.44 11.88
C GLY A 94 4.71 -6.24 11.62
N CYS A 95 4.10 -6.99 10.68
CA CYS A 95 2.66 -6.99 10.46
C CYS A 95 2.19 -8.44 10.34
N GLY A 96 1.89 -9.06 11.49
CA GLY A 96 1.54 -10.49 11.52
C GLY A 96 1.28 -11.09 12.90
N THR A 97 1.46 -10.36 14.00
CA THR A 97 1.29 -10.91 15.37
C THR A 97 0.13 -10.32 16.16
N GLY A 98 -0.75 -9.52 15.57
CA GLY A 98 -1.93 -9.07 16.30
C GLY A 98 -2.60 -7.85 15.69
N VAL A 99 -3.90 -7.79 15.93
CA VAL A 99 -4.91 -6.83 15.45
C VAL A 99 -4.64 -5.38 15.95
N GLU A 100 -3.54 -5.12 16.65
CA GLU A 100 -3.42 -3.97 17.55
C GLU A 100 -2.55 -2.81 17.03
N LYS A 101 -2.02 -2.87 15.81
CA LYS A 101 -1.10 -1.83 15.29
C LYS A 101 -1.41 -1.24 13.92
N CYS A 102 -2.48 -1.68 13.25
CA CYS A 102 -2.83 -1.19 11.91
C CYS A 102 -4.17 -0.43 11.88
N GLY A 103 -4.63 0.09 13.04
CA GLY A 103 -5.86 0.87 13.19
C GLY A 103 -5.59 2.27 13.69
#